data_AF-A0A2K4WFK6-F1
#
_entry.id   AF-A0A2K4WFK6-F1
#
_cell.length_a   1.000
_cell.length_b   1.000
_cell.length_c   1.000
_cell.angle_alpha   90.00
_cell.angle_beta   90.00
_cell.angle_gamma   90.00
#
_symmetry.space_group_name_H-M   'P 1'
#
loop_
_entity.id
_entity.type
_entity.pdbx_description
1 polymer ?
#
loop_
_entity_poly.entity_id
_entity_poly.type
_entity_poly.pdbx_seq_one_letter_code
_entity_poly.pdbx_strand_id
1 'polypeptide(L)'
;MPWYKSGTVSVTQNSNAVIGTNTAFIANSRVGDGFRGPDGGWYEVTNIPSNTAMSISPNYQGATNSAGGYALAPMQGYVKDSADALRALVNQFGSTLAVLGTSGTREGVRAALAAAASGNNGDILSLSGLTTALTIEQGGTGKKTAGEAIQALGGVRLGAGNSSIGTSLFSGAPPGIASISSTNNDSNTALRIANAANNNASAVMTFIRDTIYGVHLGLDTDNKFKLGGFSMGAVARALYHEGNAVGTVSQTGGIPTGAIIETGNLNGGTFTKYADGTLICRGISPGQATANSAGGAIYYSGGVAFTFAAPFVAVPAVVIQALTTAGYFCWGAAEGSASTTGVTGRVVSPANGASSYLCYIAIGRWF
;
A
#
# COMPACT_ATOMS: atom_id res chain seq x y z
N MET A 1 -74.92 -14.78 -41.42
CA MET A 1 -76.24 -14.45 -40.82
C MET A 1 -77.22 -14.21 -41.95
N PRO A 2 -78.36 -14.93 -42.03
CA PRO A 2 -79.32 -14.74 -43.12
C PRO A 2 -79.98 -13.35 -43.02
N TRP A 3 -80.12 -12.66 -44.16
CA TRP A 3 -80.78 -11.36 -44.21
C TRP A 3 -82.26 -11.48 -43.83
N TYR A 4 -82.75 -10.49 -43.09
CA TYR A 4 -84.14 -10.45 -42.66
C TYR A 4 -85.06 -10.09 -43.82
N LYS A 5 -86.08 -10.93 -44.08
CA LYS A 5 -86.95 -10.84 -45.26
C LYS A 5 -88.40 -11.31 -44.98
N SER A 6 -88.80 -11.33 -43.72
CA SER A 6 -90.14 -11.79 -43.33
C SER A 6 -91.17 -10.68 -43.56
N GLY A 7 -92.36 -11.06 -44.06
CA GLY A 7 -93.42 -10.11 -44.41
C GLY A 7 -93.23 -9.47 -45.79
N THR A 8 -94.03 -8.46 -46.09
CA THR A 8 -93.95 -7.68 -47.34
C THR A 8 -93.85 -6.20 -47.03
N VAL A 9 -93.38 -5.42 -48.01
CA VAL A 9 -93.29 -3.96 -47.90
C VAL A 9 -94.10 -3.27 -48.99
N SER A 10 -94.84 -2.24 -48.58
CA SER A 10 -95.42 -1.24 -49.45
C SER A 10 -94.43 -0.09 -49.60
N VAL A 11 -94.01 0.15 -50.84
CA VAL A 11 -93.04 1.18 -51.22
C VAL A 11 -93.60 1.98 -52.39
N THR A 12 -93.56 3.30 -52.29
CA THR A 12 -94.08 4.21 -53.30
C THR A 12 -92.91 4.87 -54.03
N GLN A 13 -92.98 4.94 -55.35
CA GLN A 13 -91.96 5.61 -56.15
C GLN A 13 -91.75 7.05 -55.65
N ASN A 14 -90.49 7.47 -55.57
CA ASN A 14 -90.03 8.76 -55.06
C ASN A 14 -90.37 9.06 -53.59
N SER A 15 -90.77 8.05 -52.81
CA SER A 15 -90.97 8.16 -51.36
C SER A 15 -89.82 7.52 -50.60
N ASN A 16 -89.46 8.08 -49.44
CA ASN A 16 -88.53 7.43 -48.51
C ASN A 16 -89.24 6.43 -47.58
N ALA A 17 -90.57 6.38 -47.57
CA ALA A 17 -91.33 5.56 -46.65
C ALA A 17 -91.46 4.12 -47.15
N VAL A 18 -91.11 3.18 -46.27
CA VAL A 18 -91.29 1.74 -46.46
C VAL A 18 -92.24 1.26 -45.38
N ILE A 19 -93.44 0.81 -45.77
CA ILE A 19 -94.49 0.37 -44.85
C ILE A 19 -94.59 -1.16 -44.91
N GLY A 20 -94.19 -1.83 -43.84
CA GLY A 20 -94.17 -3.28 -43.73
C GLY A 20 -95.49 -3.88 -43.23
N THR A 21 -95.87 -5.03 -43.79
CA THR A 21 -96.94 -5.91 -43.29
C THR A 21 -96.31 -7.22 -42.81
N ASN A 22 -96.62 -7.64 -41.58
CA ASN A 22 -95.99 -8.80 -40.91
C ASN A 22 -94.45 -8.71 -40.84
N THR A 23 -93.93 -7.48 -40.72
CA THR A 23 -92.51 -7.17 -40.55
C THR A 23 -92.19 -6.86 -39.08
N ALA A 24 -90.91 -6.95 -38.73
CA ALA A 24 -90.36 -6.64 -37.41
C ALA A 24 -89.05 -5.85 -37.58
N PHE A 25 -89.13 -4.67 -38.21
CA PHE A 25 -87.95 -3.89 -38.58
C PHE A 25 -87.05 -3.50 -37.41
N ILE A 26 -87.61 -3.06 -36.27
CA ILE A 26 -86.81 -2.62 -35.11
C ILE A 26 -85.96 -3.76 -34.57
N ALA A 27 -86.51 -4.98 -34.54
CA ALA A 27 -85.79 -6.13 -34.01
C ALA A 27 -84.68 -6.66 -34.93
N ASN A 28 -84.71 -6.30 -36.22
CA ASN A 28 -83.91 -6.96 -37.25
C ASN A 28 -83.10 -6.00 -38.14
N SER A 29 -83.11 -4.71 -37.85
CA SER A 29 -82.35 -3.70 -38.58
C SER A 29 -82.04 -2.49 -37.70
N ARG A 30 -81.02 -1.73 -38.10
CA ARG A 30 -80.62 -0.45 -37.50
C ARG A 30 -80.47 0.60 -38.61
N VAL A 31 -80.51 1.87 -38.20
CA VAL A 31 -80.11 2.98 -39.10
C VAL A 31 -78.66 2.74 -39.56
N GLY A 32 -78.41 2.90 -40.86
CA GLY A 32 -77.14 2.58 -41.53
C GLY A 32 -77.08 1.17 -42.13
N ASP A 33 -78.06 0.30 -41.88
CA ASP A 33 -78.14 -0.99 -42.56
C ASP A 33 -78.59 -0.84 -44.01
N GLY A 34 -78.25 -1.83 -44.85
CA GLY A 34 -78.71 -1.88 -46.23
C GLY A 34 -80.12 -2.46 -46.32
N PHE A 35 -81.06 -1.69 -46.85
CA PHE A 35 -82.38 -2.16 -47.29
C PHE A 35 -82.33 -2.48 -48.78
N ARG A 36 -82.71 -3.70 -49.15
CA ARG A 36 -82.92 -4.10 -50.54
C ARG A 36 -84.41 -4.07 -50.85
N GLY A 37 -84.80 -3.18 -51.75
CA GLY A 37 -86.19 -3.00 -52.16
C GLY A 37 -86.71 -4.11 -53.09
N PRO A 38 -88.03 -4.16 -53.34
CA PRO A 38 -88.66 -5.10 -54.28
C PRO A 38 -88.19 -4.95 -55.73
N ASP A 39 -87.70 -3.77 -56.09
CA ASP A 39 -87.00 -3.47 -57.33
C ASP A 39 -85.60 -4.10 -57.42
N GLY A 40 -85.12 -4.70 -56.32
CA GLY A 40 -83.78 -5.27 -56.20
C GLY A 40 -82.70 -4.23 -55.91
N GLY A 41 -83.06 -2.94 -55.82
CA GLY A 41 -82.17 -1.82 -55.54
C GLY A 41 -81.74 -1.77 -54.07
N TRP A 42 -80.60 -1.14 -53.81
CA TRP A 42 -80.03 -0.98 -52.47
C TRP A 42 -80.20 0.45 -51.99
N TYR A 43 -80.65 0.56 -50.74
CA TYR A 43 -80.92 1.80 -50.07
C TYR A 43 -80.37 1.74 -48.65
N GLU A 44 -79.94 2.87 -48.12
CA GLU A 44 -79.55 3.00 -46.72
C GLU A 44 -80.80 3.22 -45.87
N VAL A 45 -80.95 2.46 -44.79
CA VAL A 45 -81.98 2.71 -43.79
C VAL A 45 -81.60 3.96 -43.00
N THR A 46 -82.41 5.01 -43.07
CA THR A 46 -82.13 6.28 -42.40
C THR A 46 -82.92 6.48 -41.11
N ASN A 47 -84.05 5.80 -40.94
CA ASN A 47 -84.85 5.84 -39.72
C ASN A 47 -85.74 4.59 -39.61
N ILE A 48 -86.07 4.14 -38.40
CA ILE A 48 -86.99 3.00 -38.16
C ILE A 48 -87.98 3.37 -37.05
N PRO A 49 -89.07 4.10 -37.37
CA PRO A 49 -90.04 4.53 -36.37
C PRO A 49 -90.88 3.39 -35.77
N SER A 50 -91.05 2.26 -36.46
CA SER A 50 -91.80 1.11 -35.93
C SER A 50 -91.39 -0.22 -36.57
N ASN A 51 -91.89 -1.33 -36.05
CA ASN A 51 -91.70 -2.66 -36.67
C ASN A 51 -92.31 -2.77 -38.08
N THR A 52 -93.22 -1.85 -38.45
CA THR A 52 -93.95 -1.82 -39.71
C THR A 52 -93.70 -0.56 -40.52
N ALA A 53 -92.73 0.28 -40.13
CA ALA A 53 -92.38 1.48 -40.89
C ALA A 53 -90.87 1.76 -40.77
N MET A 54 -90.21 1.99 -41.91
CA MET A 54 -88.85 2.53 -41.97
C MET A 54 -88.73 3.62 -43.04
N SER A 55 -87.67 4.41 -42.94
CA SER A 55 -87.27 5.39 -43.95
C SER A 55 -85.96 4.96 -44.60
N ILE A 56 -85.85 5.18 -45.90
CA ILE A 56 -84.68 4.82 -46.70
C ILE A 56 -84.11 6.02 -47.47
N SER A 57 -82.82 5.96 -47.83
CA SER A 57 -82.13 6.94 -48.68
C SER A 57 -81.25 6.24 -49.72
N PRO A 58 -81.24 6.69 -50.99
CA PRO A 58 -82.13 7.69 -51.58
C PRO A 58 -83.62 7.23 -51.54
N ASN A 59 -84.56 8.11 -51.89
CA ASN A 59 -85.97 7.73 -51.98
C ASN A 59 -86.14 6.55 -52.95
N TYR A 60 -87.16 5.71 -52.74
CA TYR A 60 -87.40 4.51 -53.53
C TYR A 60 -87.54 4.84 -55.03
N GLN A 61 -86.69 4.24 -55.86
CA GLN A 61 -86.57 4.58 -57.28
C GLN A 61 -87.44 3.70 -58.18
N GLY A 62 -87.77 2.48 -57.74
CA GLY A 62 -88.61 1.54 -58.49
C GLY A 62 -90.08 1.95 -58.59
N ALA A 63 -90.83 1.24 -59.43
CA ALA A 63 -92.28 1.41 -59.55
C ALA A 63 -92.98 1.09 -58.21
N THR A 64 -94.02 1.87 -57.87
CA THR A 64 -94.82 1.68 -56.64
C THR A 64 -95.31 0.24 -56.52
N ASN A 65 -95.03 -0.40 -55.39
CA ASN A 65 -95.40 -1.77 -55.11
C ASN A 65 -96.02 -1.85 -53.71
N SER A 66 -97.28 -2.26 -53.63
CA SER A 66 -98.03 -2.30 -52.36
C SER A 66 -97.76 -3.56 -51.51
N ALA A 67 -97.05 -4.56 -52.03
CA ALA A 67 -96.72 -5.81 -51.31
C ALA A 67 -95.48 -6.50 -51.90
N GLY A 68 -94.34 -5.81 -51.90
CA GLY A 68 -93.09 -6.32 -52.44
C GLY A 68 -92.24 -7.11 -51.45
N GLY A 69 -91.40 -8.02 -51.95
CA GLY A 69 -90.36 -8.68 -51.16
C GLY A 69 -89.17 -7.75 -50.90
N TYR A 70 -88.49 -7.90 -49.77
CA TYR A 70 -87.34 -7.08 -49.38
C TYR A 70 -86.30 -7.90 -48.64
N ALA A 71 -85.13 -7.30 -48.39
CA ALA A 71 -84.15 -7.85 -47.46
C ALA A 71 -83.43 -6.75 -46.68
N LEU A 72 -83.09 -7.00 -45.42
CA LEU A 72 -82.25 -6.13 -44.59
C LEU A 72 -80.87 -6.78 -44.36
N ALA A 73 -79.82 -6.05 -44.68
CA ALA A 73 -78.42 -6.45 -44.58
C ALA A 73 -77.68 -5.60 -43.53
N PRO A 74 -77.21 -6.19 -42.42
CA PRO A 74 -76.47 -5.47 -41.39
C PRO A 74 -75.14 -4.90 -41.90
N MET A 75 -74.86 -3.61 -41.65
CA MET A 75 -73.57 -2.98 -41.99
C MET A 75 -72.75 -2.68 -40.71
N GLN A 76 -71.60 -3.34 -40.54
CA GLN A 76 -70.77 -3.18 -39.33
C GLN A 76 -69.76 -2.03 -39.45
N GLY A 77 -70.07 -0.87 -38.86
CA GLY A 77 -69.15 0.29 -38.80
C GLY A 77 -68.16 0.31 -37.63
N TYR A 78 -68.39 -0.44 -36.53
CA TYR A 78 -67.67 -0.24 -35.25
C TYR A 78 -66.48 -1.19 -34.96
N VAL A 79 -66.15 -2.12 -35.86
CA VAL A 79 -65.04 -3.10 -35.63
C VAL A 79 -63.68 -2.59 -36.13
N LYS A 80 -63.65 -1.57 -37.00
CA LYS A 80 -62.42 -1.08 -37.61
C LYS A 80 -61.58 -0.20 -36.69
N ASP A 81 -62.19 0.74 -35.99
CA ASP A 81 -61.46 1.73 -35.18
C ASP A 81 -60.77 1.10 -33.96
N SER A 82 -61.44 0.12 -33.32
CA SER A 82 -60.86 -0.62 -32.19
C SER A 82 -59.70 -1.51 -32.63
N ALA A 83 -59.81 -2.14 -33.80
CA ALA A 83 -58.73 -2.94 -34.38
C ALA A 83 -57.53 -2.08 -34.79
N ASP A 84 -57.76 -0.91 -35.39
CA ASP A 84 -56.71 0.02 -35.77
C ASP A 84 -55.99 0.61 -34.54
N ALA A 85 -56.72 0.91 -33.47
CA ALA A 85 -56.15 1.35 -32.18
C ALA A 85 -55.26 0.27 -31.52
N LEU A 86 -55.73 -0.99 -31.49
CA LEU A 86 -54.93 -2.10 -30.94
C LEU A 86 -53.68 -2.37 -31.79
N ARG A 87 -53.80 -2.32 -33.12
CA ARG A 87 -52.68 -2.50 -34.04
C ARG A 87 -51.62 -1.42 -33.86
N ALA A 88 -52.04 -0.17 -33.65
CA ALA A 88 -51.13 0.93 -33.35
C ALA A 88 -50.31 0.67 -32.07
N LEU A 89 -50.97 0.22 -31.00
CA LEU A 89 -50.31 -0.14 -29.74
C LEU A 89 -49.26 -1.26 -29.94
N VAL A 90 -49.63 -2.33 -30.64
CA VAL A 90 -48.75 -3.48 -30.91
C VAL A 90 -47.56 -3.09 -31.77
N ASN A 91 -47.75 -2.27 -32.80
CA ASN A 91 -46.63 -1.82 -33.63
C ASN A 91 -45.66 -0.91 -32.88
N GLN A 92 -46.18 -0.07 -31.98
CA GLN A 92 -45.35 0.88 -31.24
C GLN A 92 -44.57 0.22 -30.09
N PHE A 93 -45.18 -0.73 -29.38
CA PHE A 93 -44.61 -1.29 -28.14
C PHE A 93 -44.36 -2.80 -28.17
N GLY A 94 -44.83 -3.51 -29.20
CA GLY A 94 -44.76 -4.98 -29.24
C GLY A 94 -43.35 -5.54 -29.16
N SER A 95 -42.38 -4.95 -29.89
CA SER A 95 -40.99 -5.36 -29.82
C SER A 95 -40.35 -5.10 -28.46
N THR A 96 -40.64 -3.96 -27.84
CA THR A 96 -40.13 -3.57 -26.52
C THR A 96 -40.74 -4.45 -25.42
N LEU A 97 -42.03 -4.77 -25.52
CA LEU A 97 -42.72 -5.62 -24.57
C LEU A 97 -42.30 -7.08 -24.71
N ALA A 98 -41.95 -7.53 -25.92
CA ALA A 98 -41.43 -8.87 -26.16
C ALA A 98 -40.09 -9.13 -25.44
N VAL A 99 -39.29 -8.09 -25.17
CA VAL A 99 -38.05 -8.20 -24.37
C VAL A 99 -38.33 -8.69 -22.94
N LEU A 100 -39.54 -8.47 -22.41
CA LEU A 100 -39.92 -8.93 -21.07
C LEU A 100 -40.22 -10.44 -20.99
N GLY A 101 -40.24 -11.14 -22.13
CA GLY A 101 -40.47 -12.59 -22.19
C GLY A 101 -41.85 -13.01 -21.69
N THR A 102 -41.94 -14.18 -21.05
CA THR A 102 -43.20 -14.80 -20.61
C THR A 102 -43.66 -14.37 -19.21
N SER A 103 -43.01 -13.39 -18.57
CA SER A 103 -43.32 -13.02 -17.19
C SER A 103 -44.26 -11.82 -17.07
N GLY A 104 -45.49 -12.07 -16.62
CA GLY A 104 -46.46 -11.02 -16.27
C GLY A 104 -46.33 -10.49 -14.83
N THR A 105 -45.35 -10.96 -14.04
CA THR A 105 -45.19 -10.53 -12.64
C THR A 105 -44.12 -9.44 -12.52
N ARG A 106 -44.31 -8.54 -11.56
CA ARG A 106 -43.35 -7.46 -11.23
C ARG A 106 -41.94 -8.00 -10.92
N GLU A 107 -41.84 -9.25 -10.45
CA GLU A 107 -40.58 -9.91 -10.13
C GLU A 107 -39.89 -10.50 -11.36
N GLY A 108 -40.61 -11.22 -12.23
CA GLY A 108 -39.98 -11.81 -13.41
C GLY A 108 -39.67 -10.78 -14.50
N VAL A 109 -40.37 -9.64 -14.56
CA VAL A 109 -39.95 -8.48 -15.36
C VAL A 109 -38.59 -7.93 -14.89
N ARG A 110 -38.34 -7.88 -13.57
CA ARG A 110 -37.02 -7.47 -13.03
C ARG A 110 -35.92 -8.47 -13.34
N ALA A 111 -36.23 -9.77 -13.31
CA ALA A 111 -35.29 -10.83 -13.66
C ALA A 111 -34.94 -10.81 -15.15
N ALA A 112 -35.92 -10.61 -16.04
CA ALA A 112 -35.69 -10.50 -17.48
C ALA A 112 -34.80 -9.30 -17.85
N LEU A 113 -34.84 -8.23 -17.05
CA LEU A 113 -34.03 -7.03 -17.22
C LEU A 113 -32.66 -7.10 -16.51
N ALA A 114 -32.31 -8.22 -15.85
CA ALA A 114 -31.11 -8.39 -15.02
C ALA A 114 -29.78 -8.46 -15.83
N ALA A 115 -29.54 -7.45 -16.68
CA ALA A 115 -28.37 -7.32 -17.55
C ALA A 115 -27.05 -7.50 -16.79
N ALA A 116 -26.96 -6.99 -15.55
CA ALA A 116 -25.77 -7.11 -14.70
C ALA A 116 -25.49 -8.55 -14.18
N ALA A 117 -26.47 -9.47 -14.23
CA ALA A 117 -26.29 -10.85 -13.77
C ALA A 117 -26.12 -11.85 -14.93
N SER A 118 -26.43 -11.45 -16.16
CA SER A 118 -26.52 -12.37 -17.30
C SER A 118 -25.26 -12.42 -18.19
N GLY A 119 -24.14 -11.77 -17.81
CA GLY A 119 -22.90 -11.78 -18.59
C GLY A 119 -21.73 -11.06 -17.91
N ASN A 120 -20.61 -10.90 -18.64
CA ASN A 120 -19.55 -9.98 -18.22
C ASN A 120 -20.16 -8.57 -18.17
N ASN A 121 -19.94 -7.84 -17.08
CA ASN A 121 -20.40 -6.46 -16.87
C ASN A 121 -19.79 -5.42 -17.85
N GLY A 122 -19.29 -5.84 -19.02
CA GLY A 122 -18.61 -5.01 -20.00
C GLY A 122 -19.52 -4.03 -20.73
N ASP A 123 -20.84 -4.19 -20.64
CA ASP A 123 -21.86 -3.28 -21.15
C ASP A 123 -22.36 -2.28 -20.08
N ILE A 124 -21.99 -2.44 -18.82
CA ILE A 124 -22.33 -1.49 -17.75
C ILE A 124 -21.46 -0.24 -17.88
N LEU A 125 -21.98 0.77 -18.58
CA LEU A 125 -21.30 2.06 -18.77
C LEU A 125 -21.26 2.92 -17.48
N SER A 126 -22.26 2.78 -16.60
CA SER A 126 -22.31 3.48 -15.30
C SER A 126 -23.28 2.84 -14.30
N LEU A 127 -23.04 3.05 -12.99
CA LEU A 127 -23.92 2.60 -11.89
C LEU A 127 -24.55 3.79 -11.15
N SER A 128 -25.18 4.71 -11.89
CA SER A 128 -25.70 5.99 -11.35
C SER A 128 -26.97 5.87 -10.49
N GLY A 129 -27.64 4.72 -10.49
CA GLY A 129 -28.91 4.49 -9.78
C GLY A 129 -28.79 3.83 -8.41
N LEU A 130 -27.58 3.58 -7.91
CA LEU A 130 -27.38 2.95 -6.60
C LEU A 130 -27.76 3.91 -5.46
N THR A 131 -28.75 3.53 -4.66
CA THR A 131 -29.11 4.24 -3.42
C THR A 131 -28.31 3.75 -2.20
N THR A 132 -27.67 2.58 -2.32
CA THR A 132 -26.77 2.00 -1.31
C THR A 132 -25.39 1.84 -1.94
N ALA A 133 -24.36 2.33 -1.27
CA ALA A 133 -22.98 2.20 -1.75
C ALA A 133 -22.52 0.74 -1.76
N LEU A 134 -21.62 0.40 -2.68
CA LEU A 134 -20.92 -0.89 -2.67
C LEU A 134 -20.09 -1.02 -1.39
N THR A 135 -20.10 -2.22 -0.80
CA THR A 135 -19.26 -2.52 0.36
C THR A 135 -17.79 -2.58 -0.06
N ILE A 136 -16.87 -2.48 0.91
CA ILE A 136 -15.44 -2.68 0.65
C ILE A 136 -15.18 -4.08 0.05
N GLU A 137 -15.93 -5.10 0.51
CA GLU A 137 -15.85 -6.47 -0.01
C GLU A 137 -16.24 -6.57 -1.49
N GLN A 138 -17.16 -5.71 -1.94
CA GLN A 138 -17.59 -5.62 -3.33
C GLN A 138 -16.68 -4.70 -4.17
N GLY A 139 -15.52 -4.28 -3.64
CA GLY A 139 -14.61 -3.34 -4.29
C GLY A 139 -15.04 -1.87 -4.18
N GLY A 140 -16.00 -1.56 -3.30
CA GLY A 140 -16.43 -0.22 -3.00
C GLY A 140 -15.32 0.58 -2.30
N THR A 141 -14.68 1.48 -3.03
CA THR A 141 -13.70 2.42 -2.47
C THR A 141 -14.33 3.76 -2.07
N GLY A 142 -15.57 4.00 -2.50
CA GLY A 142 -16.30 5.25 -2.29
C GLY A 142 -15.71 6.46 -3.03
N LYS A 143 -14.73 6.26 -3.92
CA LYS A 143 -13.95 7.33 -4.57
C LYS A 143 -13.72 7.06 -6.06
N LYS A 144 -13.45 8.12 -6.83
CA LYS A 144 -13.40 8.07 -8.31
C LYS A 144 -11.99 7.89 -8.87
N THR A 145 -10.96 8.22 -8.10
CA THR A 145 -9.57 8.04 -8.50
C THR A 145 -8.92 6.92 -7.71
N ALA A 146 -7.89 6.29 -8.29
CA ALA A 146 -7.00 5.43 -7.52
C ALA A 146 -6.59 6.19 -6.27
N GLY A 147 -6.02 7.40 -6.46
CA GLY A 147 -5.65 8.43 -5.49
C GLY A 147 -6.36 8.35 -4.14
N GLU A 148 -7.63 8.71 -4.22
CA GLU A 148 -8.56 8.85 -3.12
C GLU A 148 -9.01 7.50 -2.53
N ALA A 149 -9.02 6.41 -3.32
CA ALA A 149 -9.36 5.08 -2.83
C ALA A 149 -8.36 4.54 -1.82
N ILE A 150 -7.05 4.69 -2.07
CA ILE A 150 -6.01 4.25 -1.12
C ILE A 150 -6.12 5.04 0.20
N GLN A 151 -6.45 6.33 0.15
CA GLN A 151 -6.64 7.14 1.36
C GLN A 151 -7.89 6.70 2.13
N ALA A 152 -9.00 6.41 1.44
CA ALA A 152 -10.22 5.95 2.07
C ALA A 152 -10.06 4.58 2.78
N LEU A 153 -9.12 3.75 2.31
CA LEU A 153 -8.80 2.44 2.87
C LEU A 153 -7.64 2.47 3.90
N GLY A 154 -7.11 3.65 4.23
CA GLY A 154 -5.99 3.79 5.19
C GLY A 154 -4.62 3.36 4.66
N GLY A 155 -4.44 3.28 3.35
CA GLY A 155 -3.18 2.91 2.72
C GLY A 155 -2.22 4.08 2.51
N VAL A 156 -0.93 3.76 2.41
CA VAL A 156 0.15 4.73 2.09
C VAL A 156 0.46 4.68 0.59
N ARG A 157 0.50 5.83 -0.06
CA ARG A 157 0.95 5.94 -1.46
C ARG A 157 2.45 6.21 -1.56
N LEU A 158 3.16 5.25 -2.14
CA LEU A 158 4.59 5.38 -2.42
C LEU A 158 4.80 5.47 -3.94
N GLY A 159 5.61 6.44 -4.38
CA GLY A 159 5.94 6.70 -5.78
C GLY A 159 7.45 6.63 -6.03
N ALA A 160 7.93 7.06 -7.20
CA ALA A 160 9.36 7.08 -7.52
C ALA A 160 10.20 8.04 -6.64
N GLY A 161 9.54 8.99 -5.98
CA GLY A 161 10.10 9.82 -4.92
C GLY A 161 8.97 10.33 -4.04
N ASN A 162 9.14 10.22 -2.72
CA ASN A 162 8.20 10.73 -1.73
C ASN A 162 8.87 11.89 -0.99
N SER A 163 8.48 13.12 -1.31
CA SER A 163 8.90 14.31 -0.56
C SER A 163 7.77 14.71 0.39
N SER A 164 8.07 14.74 1.69
CA SER A 164 7.13 15.21 2.70
C SER A 164 7.76 16.36 3.47
N ILE A 165 7.09 17.50 3.52
CA ILE A 165 7.50 18.63 4.35
C ILE A 165 6.73 18.52 5.67
N GLY A 166 7.44 18.40 6.78
CA GLY A 166 6.82 18.34 8.11
C GLY A 166 6.30 16.96 8.54
N THR A 167 6.73 15.86 7.92
CA THR A 167 6.47 14.52 8.49
C THR A 167 7.16 14.40 9.84
N SER A 168 6.35 14.30 10.89
CA SER A 168 6.80 13.98 12.24
C SER A 168 6.53 12.52 12.54
N LEU A 169 7.58 11.82 12.98
CA LEU A 169 7.49 10.45 13.48
C LEU A 169 7.47 10.54 15.01
N PHE A 170 6.33 10.22 15.62
CA PHE A 170 6.17 10.22 17.07
C PHE A 170 6.16 8.79 17.58
N SER A 171 6.84 8.56 18.69
CA SER A 171 6.71 7.31 19.43
C SER A 171 5.45 7.38 20.30
N GLY A 172 4.79 6.24 20.52
CA GLY A 172 3.55 6.20 21.31
C GLY A 172 3.79 6.53 22.78
N ALA A 173 4.57 5.67 23.45
CA ALA A 173 5.00 5.85 24.84
C ALA A 173 6.15 4.90 25.25
N PRO A 174 7.28 4.79 24.51
CA PRO A 174 8.40 3.97 24.95
C PRO A 174 9.00 4.55 26.25
N PRO A 175 9.40 3.70 27.24
CA PRO A 175 10.13 4.16 28.42
C PRO A 175 11.56 4.60 28.04
N GLY A 176 12.41 4.85 29.03
CA GLY A 176 13.84 5.04 28.79
C GLY A 176 14.43 3.91 27.94
N ILE A 177 15.42 4.23 27.08
CA ILE A 177 15.93 3.33 26.01
C ILE A 177 16.26 1.92 26.53
N ALA A 178 16.95 1.83 27.67
CA ALA A 178 17.34 0.54 28.25
C ALA A 178 16.16 -0.36 28.66
N SER A 179 14.96 0.21 28.82
CA SER A 179 13.75 -0.50 29.27
C SER A 179 12.75 -0.79 28.16
N ILE A 180 12.99 -0.34 26.92
CA ILE A 180 12.02 -0.50 25.81
C ILE A 180 11.68 -1.98 25.60
N SER A 181 12.70 -2.83 25.47
CA SER A 181 12.49 -4.25 25.23
C SER A 181 11.99 -4.98 26.48
N SER A 182 12.52 -4.67 27.67
CA SER A 182 12.08 -5.31 28.92
C SER A 182 10.64 -4.97 29.32
N THR A 183 10.02 -3.97 28.68
CA THR A 183 8.63 -3.57 28.89
C THR A 183 7.73 -3.87 27.68
N ASN A 184 8.20 -4.66 26.70
CA ASN A 184 7.46 -5.04 25.49
C ASN A 184 7.01 -3.85 24.62
N ASN A 185 7.81 -2.78 24.55
CA ASN A 185 7.50 -1.57 23.79
C ASN A 185 8.28 -1.43 22.46
N ASP A 186 8.94 -2.49 21.98
CA ASP A 186 9.77 -2.43 20.75
C ASP A 186 8.99 -2.00 19.49
N SER A 187 7.67 -2.25 19.46
CA SER A 187 6.76 -1.85 18.37
C SER A 187 6.24 -0.42 18.50
N ASN A 188 6.48 0.27 19.63
CA ASN A 188 5.98 1.62 19.90
C ASN A 188 7.02 2.71 19.60
N THR A 189 8.08 2.36 18.87
CA THR A 189 9.13 3.28 18.42
C THR A 189 8.65 4.13 17.23
N ALA A 190 9.13 5.37 17.14
CA ALA A 190 8.70 6.31 16.10
C ALA A 190 9.08 5.88 14.67
N LEU A 191 10.24 5.24 14.54
CA LEU A 191 10.77 4.72 13.29
C LEU A 191 11.45 3.39 13.55
N ARG A 192 11.05 2.36 12.81
CA ARG A 192 11.67 1.03 12.86
C ARG A 192 12.30 0.72 11.50
N ILE A 193 13.63 0.62 11.49
CA ILE A 193 14.39 0.08 10.36
C ILE A 193 14.77 -1.36 10.73
N ALA A 194 14.27 -2.34 9.97
CA ALA A 194 14.47 -3.76 10.25
C ALA A 194 14.83 -4.54 8.98
N ASN A 195 15.58 -5.62 9.16
CA ASN A 195 16.03 -6.54 8.12
C ASN A 195 15.11 -7.77 7.95
N ALA A 196 13.87 -7.69 8.46
CA ALA A 196 12.87 -8.77 8.41
C ALA A 196 13.36 -10.13 8.95
N ALA A 197 14.12 -10.12 10.06
CA ALA A 197 14.66 -11.33 10.72
C ALA A 197 15.67 -12.14 9.88
N ASN A 198 16.36 -11.50 8.93
CA ASN A 198 17.45 -12.10 8.20
C ASN A 198 18.79 -11.92 8.93
N ASN A 199 19.29 -12.98 9.58
CA ASN A 199 20.55 -12.95 10.35
C ASN A 199 21.79 -12.61 9.52
N ASN A 200 21.71 -12.69 8.19
CA ASN A 200 22.81 -12.38 7.28
C ASN A 200 22.70 -10.98 6.66
N ALA A 201 21.73 -10.17 7.06
CA ALA A 201 21.50 -8.84 6.52
C ALA A 201 21.59 -7.75 7.59
N SER A 202 22.14 -6.61 7.22
CA SER A 202 22.14 -5.39 8.03
C SER A 202 20.76 -4.72 8.02
N ALA A 203 20.41 -4.02 9.10
CA ALA A 203 19.26 -3.11 9.15
C ALA A 203 19.75 -1.66 9.00
N VAL A 204 19.67 -1.11 7.79
CA VAL A 204 20.29 0.18 7.43
C VAL A 204 19.33 1.12 6.72
N MET A 205 19.62 2.42 6.84
CA MET A 205 19.10 3.46 5.98
C MET A 205 20.21 4.01 5.09
N THR A 206 19.84 4.48 3.90
CA THR A 206 20.79 5.06 2.93
C THR A 206 20.72 6.58 2.97
N PHE A 207 21.88 7.22 3.11
CA PHE A 207 22.04 8.65 2.87
C PHE A 207 22.74 8.83 1.54
N ILE A 208 22.07 9.49 0.60
CA ILE A 208 22.57 9.65 -0.76
C ILE A 208 22.39 11.09 -1.21
N ARG A 209 23.46 11.63 -1.81
CA ARG A 209 23.40 12.75 -2.75
C ARG A 209 23.47 12.12 -4.12
N ASP A 210 22.31 12.00 -4.77
CA ASP A 210 22.17 11.32 -6.05
C ASP A 210 23.28 11.73 -7.02
N THR A 211 23.85 10.74 -7.70
CA THR A 211 24.98 10.87 -8.65
C THR A 211 26.33 11.33 -8.07
N ILE A 212 26.43 11.69 -6.79
CA ILE A 212 27.63 12.29 -6.22
C ILE A 212 28.27 11.41 -5.15
N TYR A 213 27.54 11.11 -4.08
CA TYR A 213 28.09 10.37 -2.94
C TYR A 213 26.96 9.77 -2.11
N GLY A 214 27.19 8.59 -1.55
CA GLY A 214 26.25 7.99 -0.62
C GLY A 214 26.91 6.99 0.32
N VAL A 215 26.16 6.64 1.35
CA VAL A 215 26.58 5.78 2.46
C VAL A 215 25.36 5.08 3.06
N HIS A 216 25.58 3.93 3.67
CA HIS A 216 24.60 3.27 4.54
C HIS A 216 24.96 3.51 6.01
N LEU A 217 23.94 3.72 6.84
CA LEU A 217 24.06 3.84 8.30
C LEU A 217 23.06 2.89 8.95
N GLY A 218 23.50 2.10 9.92
CA GLY A 218 22.59 1.18 10.60
C GLY A 218 23.29 0.11 11.43
N LEU A 219 22.51 -0.88 11.87
CA LEU A 219 23.02 -2.07 12.53
C LEU A 219 23.51 -3.06 11.49
N ASP A 220 24.78 -3.42 11.57
CA ASP A 220 25.43 -4.38 10.69
C ASP A 220 25.32 -5.84 11.20
N THR A 221 25.77 -6.82 10.42
CA THR A 221 25.62 -8.26 10.73
C THR A 221 26.38 -8.72 11.97
N ASP A 222 27.31 -7.92 12.49
CA ASP A 222 28.02 -8.16 13.75
C ASP A 222 27.37 -7.41 14.95
N ASN A 223 26.13 -6.94 14.79
CA ASN A 223 25.34 -6.21 15.78
C ASN A 223 25.93 -4.86 16.22
N LYS A 224 26.84 -4.28 15.43
CA LYS A 224 27.40 -2.95 15.71
C LYS A 224 26.72 -1.90 14.85
N PHE A 225 26.57 -0.71 15.40
CA PHE A 225 26.10 0.45 14.66
C PHE A 225 27.25 1.02 13.82
N LYS A 226 27.08 1.04 12.48
CA LYS A 226 28.15 1.36 11.53
C LYS A 226 27.71 2.30 10.41
N LEU A 227 28.71 2.96 9.83
CA LEU A 227 28.65 3.71 8.58
C LEU A 227 29.52 2.99 7.52
N GLY A 228 29.06 2.86 6.27
CA GLY A 228 29.87 2.26 5.22
C GLY A 228 29.15 2.04 3.88
N GLY A 229 29.78 1.27 3.01
CA GLY A 229 29.22 0.90 1.70
C GLY A 229 29.13 2.05 0.68
N PHE A 230 28.44 1.79 -0.43
CA PHE A 230 28.20 2.74 -1.51
C PHE A 230 29.50 3.46 -1.96
N SER A 231 29.60 4.78 -1.84
CA SER A 231 30.78 5.53 -2.29
C SER A 231 32.02 5.31 -1.41
N MET A 232 31.86 4.76 -0.20
CA MET A 232 32.98 4.36 0.66
C MET A 232 33.60 3.02 0.22
N GLY A 233 32.97 2.29 -0.72
CA GLY A 233 33.42 0.98 -1.17
C GLY A 233 33.09 -0.14 -0.18
N ALA A 234 33.82 -1.25 -0.25
CA ALA A 234 33.63 -2.45 0.58
C ALA A 234 34.17 -2.27 2.00
N VAL A 235 33.69 -1.24 2.70
CA VAL A 235 34.11 -0.91 4.06
C VAL A 235 32.90 -0.67 4.96
N ALA A 236 33.05 -1.03 6.23
CA ALA A 236 32.14 -0.66 7.30
C ALA A 236 32.97 -0.15 8.50
N ARG A 237 32.52 0.94 9.11
CA ARG A 237 33.20 1.61 10.23
C ARG A 237 32.24 1.70 11.41
N ALA A 238 32.60 1.12 12.54
CA ALA A 238 31.81 1.22 13.76
C ALA A 238 31.86 2.64 14.31
N LEU A 239 30.72 3.12 14.81
CA LEU A 239 30.63 4.37 15.53
C LEU A 239 31.05 4.16 16.99
N TYR A 240 31.86 5.08 17.51
CA TYR A 240 32.31 5.04 18.90
C TYR A 240 31.27 5.64 19.84
N HIS A 241 31.06 4.96 20.97
CA HIS A 241 30.25 5.41 22.11
C HIS A 241 30.89 4.91 23.41
N GLU A 242 30.38 5.34 24.56
CA GLU A 242 30.93 5.02 25.89
C GLU A 242 31.08 3.51 26.16
N GLY A 243 30.26 2.68 25.50
CA GLY A 243 30.31 1.22 25.64
C GLY A 243 31.38 0.52 24.80
N ASN A 244 32.06 1.23 23.88
CA ASN A 244 33.08 0.63 23.01
C ASN A 244 34.37 1.46 22.84
N ALA A 245 34.47 2.63 23.51
CA ALA A 245 35.63 3.49 23.42
C ALA A 245 36.90 2.87 24.05
N VAL A 246 36.73 2.05 25.10
CA VAL A 246 37.82 1.34 25.80
C VAL A 246 37.69 -0.16 25.57
N GLY A 247 38.77 -0.81 25.18
CA GLY A 247 38.81 -2.23 24.84
C GLY A 247 40.05 -2.58 24.02
N THR A 248 40.07 -3.73 23.36
CA THR A 248 41.20 -4.12 22.51
C THR A 248 41.38 -3.15 21.35
N VAL A 249 42.57 -2.56 21.25
CA VAL A 249 42.97 -1.66 20.17
C VAL A 249 43.62 -2.48 19.05
N SER A 250 43.04 -2.35 17.85
CA SER A 250 43.48 -3.04 16.64
C SER A 250 43.36 -2.13 15.42
N GLN A 251 44.09 -2.47 14.35
CA GLN A 251 44.10 -1.73 13.10
C GLN A 251 44.32 -2.67 11.91
N THR A 252 43.99 -2.18 10.73
CA THR A 252 44.38 -2.77 9.45
C THR A 252 44.76 -1.67 8.49
N GLY A 253 45.96 -1.75 7.90
CA GLY A 253 46.45 -0.76 6.93
C GLY A 253 46.56 0.67 7.48
N GLY A 254 46.82 0.81 8.78
CA GLY A 254 46.86 2.08 9.51
C GLY A 254 45.50 2.62 9.96
N ILE A 255 44.41 1.91 9.65
CA ILE A 255 43.04 2.32 9.98
C ILE A 255 42.59 1.58 11.25
N PRO A 256 42.14 2.30 12.31
CA PRO A 256 41.59 1.66 13.50
C PRO A 256 40.39 0.76 13.19
N THR A 257 40.41 -0.45 13.76
CA THR A 257 39.33 -1.45 13.65
C THR A 257 38.78 -1.88 15.01
N GLY A 258 39.47 -1.52 16.10
CA GLY A 258 39.11 -1.85 17.47
C GLY A 258 38.67 -0.63 18.29
N ALA A 259 38.84 -0.70 19.61
CA ALA A 259 38.60 0.41 20.54
C ALA A 259 39.58 1.57 20.32
N ILE A 260 39.36 2.70 21.01
CA ILE A 260 40.26 3.87 20.97
C ILE A 260 41.45 3.67 21.90
N ILE A 261 41.22 3.12 23.08
CA ILE A 261 42.25 2.93 24.12
C ILE A 261 42.17 1.52 24.69
N GLU A 262 43.32 0.88 24.81
CA GLU A 262 43.50 -0.39 25.52
C GLU A 262 44.50 -0.17 26.66
N THR A 263 44.20 -0.71 27.83
CA THR A 263 45.15 -0.76 28.95
C THR A 263 45.27 -2.19 29.43
N GLY A 264 46.46 -2.57 29.84
CA GLY A 264 46.69 -3.90 30.41
C GLY A 264 47.99 -4.00 31.17
N ASN A 265 48.23 -5.19 31.70
CA ASN A 265 49.39 -5.53 32.50
C ASN A 265 49.98 -6.84 31.99
N LEU A 266 51.28 -6.83 31.65
CA LEU A 266 51.99 -8.02 31.18
C LEU A 266 53.49 -7.84 31.48
N ASN A 267 54.22 -8.96 31.61
CA ASN A 267 55.67 -8.95 31.84
C ASN A 267 56.12 -8.10 33.06
N GLY A 268 55.28 -8.01 34.10
CA GLY A 268 55.56 -7.21 35.29
C GLY A 268 55.43 -5.68 35.11
N GLY A 269 54.90 -5.22 33.97
CA GLY A 269 54.63 -3.81 33.68
C GLY A 269 53.18 -3.54 33.30
N THR A 270 52.88 -2.28 32.97
CA THR A 270 51.60 -1.82 32.43
C THR A 270 51.79 -1.27 31.02
N PHE A 271 50.75 -1.32 30.20
CA PHE A 271 50.73 -0.64 28.91
C PHE A 271 49.46 0.18 28.70
N THR A 272 49.58 1.21 27.88
CA THR A 272 48.47 1.96 27.28
C THR A 272 48.69 2.00 25.79
N LYS A 273 47.74 1.46 25.03
CA LYS A 273 47.76 1.40 23.58
C LYS A 273 46.65 2.31 23.05
N TYR A 274 46.97 3.13 22.06
CA TYR A 274 46.04 4.07 21.44
C TYR A 274 45.80 3.69 19.98
N ALA A 275 44.58 3.94 19.50
CA ALA A 275 44.17 3.65 18.12
C ALA A 275 45.01 4.36 17.06
N ASP A 276 45.61 5.51 17.39
CA ASP A 276 46.55 6.21 16.52
C ASP A 276 47.86 5.45 16.30
N GLY A 277 48.13 4.40 17.09
CA GLY A 277 49.34 3.59 17.09
C GLY A 277 50.32 3.87 18.21
N THR A 278 50.04 4.85 19.08
CA THR A 278 50.87 5.16 20.24
C THR A 278 50.80 4.02 21.25
N LEU A 279 51.97 3.59 21.75
CA LEU A 279 52.11 2.63 22.85
C LEU A 279 52.95 3.26 23.95
N ILE A 280 52.48 3.14 25.19
CA ILE A 280 53.22 3.55 26.38
C ILE A 280 53.33 2.34 27.30
N CYS A 281 54.55 1.85 27.53
CA CYS A 281 54.84 0.83 28.52
C CYS A 281 55.50 1.44 29.75
N ARG A 282 55.16 0.91 30.93
CA ARG A 282 55.69 1.36 32.22
C ARG A 282 56.01 0.15 33.07
N GLY A 283 57.06 0.21 33.87
CA GLY A 283 57.37 -0.87 34.80
C GLY A 283 58.30 -0.43 35.92
N ILE A 284 58.34 -1.24 36.97
CA ILE A 284 59.21 -1.09 38.13
C ILE A 284 59.96 -2.40 38.37
N SER A 285 61.21 -2.33 38.80
CA SER A 285 62.02 -3.52 39.04
C SER A 285 61.39 -4.38 40.14
N PRO A 286 61.45 -5.71 40.04
CA PRO A 286 60.84 -6.60 41.03
C PRO A 286 61.52 -6.53 42.41
N GLY A 287 62.74 -5.97 42.45
CA GLY A 287 63.51 -5.74 43.66
C GLY A 287 64.39 -4.50 43.54
N GLN A 288 65.00 -4.12 44.66
CA GLN A 288 66.00 -3.06 44.70
C GLN A 288 67.30 -3.55 44.05
N ALA A 289 68.00 -2.63 43.39
CA ALA A 289 69.36 -2.83 42.95
C ALA A 289 70.29 -1.91 43.76
N THR A 290 71.40 -2.47 44.24
CA THR A 290 72.38 -1.79 45.08
C THR A 290 73.58 -1.40 44.25
N ALA A 291 73.95 -0.12 44.26
CA ALA A 291 75.17 0.39 43.68
C ALA A 291 76.38 0.03 44.57
N ASN A 292 77.05 -1.07 44.25
CA ASN A 292 78.17 -1.61 45.04
C ASN A 292 79.41 -1.98 44.23
N SER A 293 79.33 -1.89 42.90
CA SER A 293 80.47 -2.10 42.00
C SER A 293 81.09 -0.75 41.67
N ALA A 294 82.40 -0.59 41.87
CA ALA A 294 83.10 0.67 41.60
C ALA A 294 83.31 0.90 40.09
N GLY A 295 83.10 2.14 39.64
CA GLY A 295 83.33 2.59 38.28
C GLY A 295 83.85 4.03 38.27
N GLY A 296 85.15 4.22 38.53
CA GLY A 296 85.72 5.56 38.76
C GLY A 296 85.25 6.14 40.09
N ALA A 297 84.78 7.40 40.08
CA ALA A 297 84.29 8.11 41.28
C ALA A 297 82.82 7.80 41.64
N ILE A 298 82.21 6.80 40.99
CA ILE A 298 80.83 6.40 41.19
C ILE A 298 80.74 4.88 41.42
N TYR A 299 79.61 4.44 41.97
CA TYR A 299 79.23 3.05 42.13
C TYR A 299 78.01 2.74 41.25
N TYR A 300 77.94 1.52 40.75
CA TYR A 300 76.82 1.04 39.94
C TYR A 300 76.36 -0.35 40.39
N SER A 301 75.10 -0.67 40.10
CA SER A 301 74.51 -1.99 40.40
C SER A 301 74.77 -3.00 39.28
N GLY A 302 74.47 -4.28 39.54
CA GLY A 302 74.21 -5.24 38.46
C GLY A 302 73.09 -4.75 37.52
N GLY A 303 73.11 -5.23 36.27
CA GLY A 303 72.09 -4.90 35.27
C GLY A 303 70.71 -5.44 35.67
N VAL A 304 69.69 -4.59 35.57
CA VAL A 304 68.28 -4.93 35.80
C VAL A 304 67.59 -4.97 34.45
N ALA A 305 67.22 -6.16 34.00
CA ALA A 305 66.50 -6.34 32.74
C ALA A 305 65.01 -6.05 32.92
N PHE A 306 64.47 -5.21 32.04
CA PHE A 306 63.04 -4.97 31.89
C PHE A 306 62.54 -5.53 30.57
N THR A 307 61.46 -6.30 30.64
CA THR A 307 60.66 -6.66 29.47
C THR A 307 59.48 -5.70 29.38
N PHE A 308 59.26 -5.11 28.21
CA PHE A 308 58.13 -4.23 27.98
C PHE A 308 56.82 -5.00 28.04
N ALA A 309 55.79 -4.37 28.62
CA ALA A 309 54.47 -4.97 28.77
C ALA A 309 53.79 -5.27 27.41
N ALA A 310 54.19 -4.59 26.34
CA ALA A 310 53.83 -4.94 24.97
C ALA A 310 55.01 -4.63 24.04
N PRO A 311 55.17 -5.37 22.93
CA PRO A 311 56.23 -5.12 21.97
C PRO A 311 55.96 -3.85 21.14
N PHE A 312 57.03 -3.12 20.81
CA PHE A 312 57.01 -2.01 19.87
C PHE A 312 57.41 -2.49 18.47
N VAL A 313 57.00 -1.77 17.41
CA VAL A 313 57.45 -2.08 16.02
C VAL A 313 58.83 -1.50 15.69
N ALA A 314 59.29 -0.53 16.47
CA ALA A 314 60.61 0.07 16.39
C ALA A 314 61.10 0.38 17.81
N VAL A 315 62.41 0.58 17.98
CA VAL A 315 62.99 0.90 19.30
C VAL A 315 62.31 2.17 19.85
N PRO A 316 61.65 2.10 21.02
CA PRO A 316 60.92 3.23 21.59
C PRO A 316 61.86 4.26 22.22
N ALA A 317 61.34 5.44 22.50
CA ALA A 317 61.98 6.38 23.41
C ALA A 317 61.81 5.87 24.85
N VAL A 318 62.92 5.66 25.56
CA VAL A 318 62.92 5.08 26.91
C VAL A 318 63.54 6.06 27.90
N VAL A 319 62.87 6.25 29.03
CA VAL A 319 63.41 6.93 30.20
C VAL A 319 63.52 5.92 31.32
N ILE A 320 64.72 5.81 31.91
CA ILE A 320 64.96 5.06 33.15
C ILE A 320 65.01 6.05 34.31
N GLN A 321 64.28 5.76 35.38
CA GLN A 321 64.26 6.56 36.60
C GLN A 321 64.63 5.67 37.79
N ALA A 322 65.22 6.29 38.81
CA ALA A 322 65.53 5.65 40.08
C ALA A 322 64.57 6.18 41.16
N LEU A 323 64.05 5.26 41.97
CA LEU A 323 63.31 5.54 43.21
C LEU A 323 64.23 5.16 44.37
N THR A 324 65.03 6.13 44.83
CA THR A 324 66.06 5.88 45.87
C THR A 324 65.39 5.41 47.16
N THR A 325 65.89 4.34 47.77
CA THR A 325 65.30 3.77 48.99
C THR A 325 66.26 3.73 50.18
N ALA A 326 67.57 3.67 49.96
CA ALA A 326 68.55 3.63 51.06
C ALA A 326 69.94 4.12 50.64
N GLY A 327 70.75 4.52 51.64
CA GLY A 327 72.17 4.85 51.50
C GLY A 327 72.41 6.30 51.06
N TYR A 328 72.08 6.66 49.82
CA TYR A 328 72.34 7.97 49.22
C TYR A 328 71.55 8.19 47.92
N PHE A 329 71.62 9.39 47.31
CA PHE A 329 70.90 9.66 46.06
C PHE A 329 71.36 8.75 44.91
N CYS A 330 70.40 8.29 44.11
CA CYS A 330 70.62 7.43 42.95
C CYS A 330 70.03 8.03 41.67
N TRP A 331 70.60 7.70 40.51
CA TRP A 331 69.98 7.88 39.20
C TRP A 331 69.97 6.56 38.43
N GLY A 332 69.04 6.48 37.48
CA GLY A 332 68.96 5.37 36.54
C GLY A 332 69.81 5.64 35.31
N ALA A 333 70.54 4.64 34.85
CA ALA A 333 71.23 4.66 33.56
C ALA A 333 70.78 3.47 32.72
N ALA A 334 70.54 3.68 31.43
CA ALA A 334 70.35 2.56 30.50
C ALA A 334 71.71 1.89 30.22
N GLU A 335 71.73 0.57 30.24
CA GLU A 335 72.86 -0.23 29.80
C GLU A 335 72.65 -0.64 28.34
N GLY A 336 73.48 -0.08 27.45
CA GLY A 336 73.37 -0.30 26.01
C GLY A 336 72.10 0.34 25.42
N SER A 337 71.70 -0.17 24.25
CA SER A 337 70.51 0.31 23.54
C SER A 337 69.28 -0.51 23.94
N ALA A 338 68.14 0.17 24.07
CA ALA A 338 66.85 -0.52 24.19
C ALA A 338 66.56 -1.34 22.93
N SER A 339 65.80 -2.42 23.09
CA SER A 339 65.22 -3.18 21.98
C SER A 339 63.74 -2.82 21.82
N THR A 340 63.07 -3.44 20.85
CA THR A 340 61.61 -3.35 20.70
C THR A 340 60.83 -4.02 21.83
N THR A 341 61.49 -4.82 22.67
CA THR A 341 60.85 -5.67 23.68
C THR A 341 61.38 -5.44 25.09
N GLY A 342 62.44 -4.67 25.27
CA GLY A 342 62.98 -4.42 26.60
C GLY A 342 64.16 -3.45 26.64
N VAL A 343 64.64 -3.23 27.85
CA VAL A 343 65.80 -2.37 28.16
C VAL A 343 66.47 -2.91 29.43
N THR A 344 67.79 -2.80 29.51
CA THR A 344 68.50 -3.08 30.77
C THR A 344 68.88 -1.75 31.41
N GLY A 345 68.65 -1.60 32.72
CA GLY A 345 69.01 -0.41 33.48
C GLY A 345 69.97 -0.73 34.62
N ARG A 346 70.68 0.29 35.11
CA ARG A 346 71.52 0.22 36.31
C ARG A 346 71.20 1.36 37.25
N VAL A 347 71.27 1.08 38.55
CA VAL A 347 71.29 2.10 39.59
C VAL A 347 72.72 2.62 39.68
N VAL A 348 72.88 3.93 39.68
CA VAL A 348 74.17 4.59 39.80
C VAL A 348 74.11 5.61 40.94
N SER A 349 75.16 5.69 41.73
CA SER A 349 75.27 6.60 42.88
C SER A 349 76.73 6.95 43.16
N PRO A 350 77.07 8.12 43.74
CA PRO A 350 78.42 8.39 44.23
C PRO A 350 78.76 7.58 45.50
N ALA A 351 77.78 6.94 46.15
CA ALA A 351 78.00 6.20 47.39
C ALA A 351 77.88 4.69 47.22
N ASN A 352 78.77 3.94 47.86
CA ASN A 352 78.70 2.49 47.95
C ASN A 352 77.52 2.06 48.83
N GLY A 353 76.75 1.08 48.38
CA GLY A 353 75.62 0.52 49.11
C GLY A 353 74.30 1.27 48.93
N ALA A 354 74.29 2.37 48.17
CA ALA A 354 73.06 3.07 47.83
C ALA A 354 72.13 2.14 47.03
N SER A 355 70.86 2.06 47.42
CA SER A 355 69.91 1.12 46.85
C SER A 355 68.66 1.84 46.35
N SER A 356 68.11 1.35 45.24
CA SER A 356 66.98 1.96 44.57
C SER A 356 66.18 0.94 43.77
N TYR A 357 64.87 1.14 43.63
CA TYR A 357 64.10 0.52 42.56
C TYR A 357 64.32 1.29 41.26
N LEU A 358 64.48 0.57 40.15
CA LEU A 358 64.46 1.19 38.83
C LEU A 358 63.03 1.16 38.28
N CYS A 359 62.62 2.22 37.63
CA CYS A 359 61.41 2.26 36.83
C CYS A 359 61.73 2.74 35.42
N TYR A 360 60.87 2.35 34.47
CA TYR A 360 60.97 2.82 33.10
C TYR A 360 59.62 3.36 32.61
N ILE A 361 59.70 4.30 31.67
CA ILE A 361 58.61 4.65 30.76
C ILE A 361 59.17 4.52 29.34
N ALA A 362 58.53 3.71 28.52
CA ALA A 362 58.86 3.53 27.11
C ALA A 362 57.68 4.00 26.25
N ILE A 363 57.92 4.91 25.31
CA ILE A 363 56.91 5.48 24.42
C ILE A 363 57.33 5.22 22.98
N GLY A 364 56.42 4.67 22.18
CA GLY A 364 56.69 4.32 20.80
C GLY A 364 55.43 3.90 20.05
N ARG A 365 55.61 3.06 19.04
CA ARG A 365 54.55 2.60 18.13
C ARG A 365 54.30 1.12 18.29
N TRP A 366 53.03 0.68 18.21
CA TRP A 366 52.68 -0.75 18.20
C TRP A 366 52.31 -1.30 16.81
N PHE A 367 52.16 -0.42 15.81
CA PHE A 367 52.03 -0.77 14.39
C PHE A 367 52.68 0.28 13.49
#